data_AF-A0A258W7E5-F1
#
_entry.id   AF-A0A258W7E5-F1
#
_cell.length_a   1.000
_cell.length_b   1.000
_cell.length_c   1.000
_cell.angle_alpha   90.00
_cell.angle_beta   90.00
_cell.angle_gamma   90.00
#
_symmetry.space_group_name_H-M   'P 1'
#
loop_
_entity.id
_entity.type
_entity.pdbx_description
1 polymer ?
#
loop_
_entity_poly.entity_id
_entity_poly.type
_entity_poly.pdbx_seq_one_letter_code
_entity_poly.pdbx_strand_id
1 'polypeptide(L)'
;MSSLKKTDQCEQSGVYKSTSNRREGGHAISIVGYDDSKNALIIRNRWGVDWGENGFSYIDYKDKSGFGNQTWLFEVPAMNSVISMESPLDRDFISGAFSLKSTNNISSAAKVRYTVVRADQSVVATYVDDEKASSASLDTLSMTDGKYQIRVEVLDRNDRTLAQSTHQYFYVVNSEPELNIALNIAGIDSAKELSGRIELEVSAKTSSVP
;
A
#
# COMPACT_ATOMS: atom_id res chain seq x y z
N MET A 1 15.87 30.46 -7.29
CA MET A 1 15.78 29.15 -7.97
C MET A 1 17.10 28.86 -8.65
N SER A 2 17.97 28.09 -7.98
CA SER A 2 19.26 27.67 -8.53
C SER A 2 19.04 26.32 -9.21
N SER A 3 19.05 26.29 -10.54
CA SER A 3 19.00 25.06 -11.32
C SER A 3 20.25 24.23 -11.02
N LEU A 4 20.09 23.12 -10.30
CA LEU A 4 21.11 22.09 -10.21
C LEU A 4 21.34 21.57 -11.63
N LYS A 5 22.50 21.91 -12.21
CA LYS A 5 22.95 21.30 -13.46
C LYS A 5 23.09 19.79 -13.19
N LYS A 6 22.28 19.01 -13.89
CA LYS A 6 22.50 17.56 -14.06
C LYS A 6 23.95 17.37 -14.48
N THR A 7 24.75 16.68 -13.65
CA THR A 7 26.05 16.18 -14.06
C THR A 7 25.83 14.79 -14.66
N ASP A 8 25.87 14.75 -15.98
CA ASP A 8 25.50 13.65 -16.89
C ASP A 8 26.47 12.45 -16.90
N GLN A 9 26.97 12.00 -15.74
CA GLN A 9 27.84 10.80 -15.70
C GLN A 9 27.11 9.49 -15.39
N CYS A 10 25.84 9.56 -15.03
CA CYS A 10 25.00 8.38 -14.73
C CYS A 10 23.76 8.29 -15.64
N GLU A 11 23.60 9.17 -16.63
CA GLU A 11 22.49 9.14 -17.59
C GLU A 11 22.76 8.20 -18.78
N GLN A 12 23.98 7.67 -18.91
CA GLN A 12 24.35 6.70 -19.94
C GLN A 12 24.59 5.33 -19.30
N SER A 13 23.98 4.30 -19.88
CA SER A 13 24.20 2.89 -19.54
C SER A 13 25.68 2.58 -19.37
N GLY A 14 26.07 1.96 -18.25
CA GLY A 14 27.48 1.68 -17.95
C GLY A 14 27.79 1.55 -16.46
N VAL A 15 29.04 1.20 -16.16
CA VAL A 15 29.57 1.13 -14.79
C VAL A 15 30.16 2.48 -14.41
N TYR A 16 29.53 3.16 -13.44
CA TYR A 16 29.98 4.43 -12.91
C TYR A 16 31.35 4.31 -12.24
N LYS A 17 32.21 5.29 -12.53
CA LYS A 17 33.52 5.49 -11.91
C LYS A 17 33.81 6.98 -11.82
N SER A 18 34.25 7.44 -10.65
CA SER A 18 34.59 8.84 -10.45
C SER A 18 35.73 9.26 -11.39
N THR A 19 35.48 10.33 -12.12
CA THR A 19 36.47 10.96 -13.02
C THR A 19 37.08 12.23 -12.43
N SER A 20 36.59 12.68 -11.28
CA SER A 20 37.05 13.90 -10.61
C SER A 20 37.19 13.70 -9.10
N ASN A 21 38.06 14.50 -8.48
CA ASN A 21 38.20 14.54 -7.02
C ASN A 21 37.32 15.63 -6.38
N ARG A 22 36.44 16.27 -7.17
CA ARG A 22 35.57 17.34 -6.68
C ARG A 22 34.30 16.73 -6.08
N ARG A 23 34.03 17.05 -4.81
CA ARG A 23 32.87 16.54 -4.08
C ARG A 23 31.70 17.51 -4.19
N GLU A 24 30.63 17.09 -4.86
CA GLU A 24 29.39 17.89 -5.02
C GLU A 24 28.39 17.72 -3.85
N GLY A 25 28.61 16.75 -2.96
CA GLY A 25 27.74 16.52 -1.81
C GLY A 25 27.81 15.10 -1.26
N GLY A 26 26.79 14.70 -0.51
CA GLY A 26 26.53 13.33 -0.09
C GLY A 26 25.14 12.89 -0.57
N HIS A 27 25.00 11.61 -0.93
CA HIS A 27 23.74 11.03 -1.40
C HIS A 27 23.60 9.62 -0.81
N ALA A 28 22.38 9.26 -0.41
CA ALA A 28 22.06 7.94 0.13
C ALA A 28 21.23 7.16 -0.89
N ILE A 29 21.69 5.95 -1.18
CA ILE A 29 21.11 5.02 -2.17
C ILE A 29 21.14 3.60 -1.63
N SER A 30 20.33 2.72 -2.22
CA SER A 30 20.29 1.31 -1.83
C SER A 30 21.16 0.47 -2.76
N ILE A 31 22.05 -0.34 -2.19
CA ILE A 31 22.72 -1.43 -2.91
C ILE A 31 21.74 -2.60 -2.95
N VAL A 32 21.44 -3.10 -4.15
CA VAL A 32 20.44 -4.16 -4.38
C VAL A 32 21.04 -5.44 -4.96
N GLY A 33 22.33 -5.43 -5.28
CA GLY A 33 23.03 -6.59 -5.82
C GLY A 33 24.44 -6.25 -6.27
N TYR A 34 25.05 -7.19 -6.98
CA TYR A 34 26.36 -7.08 -7.56
C TYR A 34 26.42 -7.89 -8.86
N ASP A 35 27.34 -7.53 -9.75
CA ASP A 35 27.61 -8.22 -11.00
C ASP A 35 29.13 -8.34 -11.17
N ASP A 36 29.66 -9.53 -10.87
CA ASP A 36 31.09 -9.81 -10.95
C ASP A 36 31.62 -9.79 -12.39
N SER A 37 30.77 -10.09 -13.38
CA SER A 37 31.16 -10.00 -14.80
C SER A 37 31.46 -8.55 -15.19
N LYS A 38 30.83 -7.59 -14.50
CA LYS A 38 31.03 -6.15 -14.67
C LYS A 38 31.95 -5.53 -13.62
N ASN A 39 32.37 -6.28 -12.60
CA ASN A 39 33.07 -5.78 -11.41
C ASN A 39 32.32 -4.60 -10.74
N ALA A 40 31.01 -4.72 -10.58
CA ALA A 40 30.17 -3.59 -10.18
C ALA A 40 29.06 -3.95 -9.17
N LEU A 41 28.76 -3.00 -8.29
CA LEU A 41 27.57 -3.01 -7.42
C LEU A 41 26.37 -2.47 -8.17
N ILE A 42 25.20 -3.07 -7.96
CA ILE A 42 23.93 -2.60 -8.51
C ILE A 42 23.27 -1.70 -7.47
N ILE A 43 22.95 -0.48 -7.87
CA ILE A 43 22.30 0.51 -7.02
C ILE A 43 20.92 0.87 -7.54
N ARG A 44 20.00 1.14 -6.62
CA ARG A 44 18.68 1.71 -6.92
C ARG A 44 18.61 3.14 -6.41
N ASN A 45 18.18 4.06 -7.27
CA ASN A 45 18.04 5.47 -6.95
C ASN A 45 16.56 5.90 -6.86
N ARG A 46 16.30 7.12 -6.38
CA ARG A 46 14.96 7.72 -6.27
C ARG A 46 14.74 8.90 -7.23
N TRP A 47 15.44 8.93 -8.36
CA TRP A 47 15.32 10.00 -9.37
C TRP A 47 14.40 9.66 -10.55
N GLY A 48 13.50 8.68 -10.37
CA GLY A 48 12.57 8.23 -11.40
C GLY A 48 13.14 7.10 -12.28
N VAL A 49 12.27 6.51 -13.09
CA VAL A 49 12.63 5.41 -13.99
C VAL A 49 13.44 5.88 -15.20
N ASP A 50 13.32 7.16 -15.56
CA ASP A 50 14.05 7.76 -16.70
C ASP A 50 15.53 8.01 -16.40
N TRP A 51 15.99 7.78 -15.17
CA TRP A 51 17.38 7.92 -14.78
C TRP A 51 18.11 6.57 -14.81
N GLY A 52 19.32 6.55 -15.36
CA GLY A 52 20.14 5.34 -15.46
C GLY A 52 19.45 4.25 -16.28
N GLU A 53 19.47 3.02 -15.78
CA GLU A 53 18.80 1.86 -16.36
C GLU A 53 17.52 1.55 -15.57
N ASN A 54 16.39 2.18 -15.95
CA ASN A 54 15.08 2.05 -15.27
C ASN A 54 15.11 2.42 -13.76
N GLY A 55 15.88 3.44 -13.38
CA GLY A 55 16.07 3.86 -11.99
C GLY A 55 17.21 3.14 -11.26
N PHE A 56 17.95 2.27 -11.95
CA PHE A 56 19.12 1.56 -11.45
C PHE A 56 20.40 2.06 -12.11
N SER A 57 21.55 1.76 -11.50
CA SER A 57 22.87 2.00 -12.11
C SER A 57 23.90 1.05 -11.50
N TYR A 58 25.08 1.00 -12.10
CA TYR A 58 26.20 0.18 -11.66
C TYR A 58 27.33 1.07 -11.13
N ILE A 59 27.98 0.69 -10.03
CA ILE A 59 29.18 1.38 -9.50
C ILE A 59 30.35 0.40 -9.47
N ASP A 60 31.49 0.78 -10.07
CA ASP A 60 32.72 -0.03 -10.08
C ASP A 60 33.18 -0.35 -8.65
N TYR A 61 33.54 -1.60 -8.37
CA TYR A 61 34.06 -2.03 -7.05
C TYR A 61 35.26 -1.20 -6.56
N LYS A 62 36.03 -0.64 -7.48
CA LYS A 62 37.24 0.16 -7.24
C LYS A 62 36.99 1.66 -7.41
N ASP A 63 35.72 2.09 -7.40
CA ASP A 63 35.39 3.51 -7.41
C ASP A 63 36.04 4.24 -6.23
N LYS A 64 36.40 5.51 -6.47
CA LYS A 64 37.14 6.36 -5.51
C LYS A 64 36.35 7.60 -5.08
N SER A 65 35.06 7.68 -5.39
CA SER A 65 34.22 8.83 -5.00
C SER A 65 33.98 8.93 -3.48
N GLY A 66 34.33 7.90 -2.72
CA GLY A 66 33.92 7.74 -1.33
C GLY A 66 32.53 7.10 -1.20
N PHE A 67 32.01 6.51 -2.28
CA PHE A 67 30.88 5.59 -2.21
C PHE A 67 31.16 4.49 -1.17
N GLY A 68 30.16 4.19 -0.33
CA GLY A 68 30.30 3.21 0.75
C GLY A 68 30.99 3.71 2.02
N ASN A 69 31.45 4.98 2.09
CA ASN A 69 32.05 5.57 3.31
C ASN A 69 31.14 5.47 4.55
N GLN A 70 29.83 5.42 4.34
CA GLN A 70 28.85 5.06 5.36
C GLN A 70 27.89 4.04 4.76
N THR A 71 28.00 2.78 5.20
CA THR A 71 27.16 1.69 4.74
C THR A 71 26.43 1.11 5.94
N TRP A 72 25.10 1.00 5.81
CA TRP A 72 24.23 0.44 6.84
C TRP A 72 23.66 -0.86 6.30
N LEU A 73 23.88 -1.95 7.03
CA LEU A 73 23.28 -3.24 6.74
C LEU A 73 22.05 -3.41 7.64
N PHE A 74 20.93 -3.74 7.02
CA PHE A 74 19.74 -4.19 7.74
C PHE A 74 19.70 -5.71 7.66
N GLU A 75 19.99 -6.37 8.78
CA GLU A 75 19.72 -7.80 8.92
C GLU A 75 18.30 -7.95 9.45
N VAL A 76 17.40 -8.43 8.59
CA VAL A 76 16.05 -8.80 9.01
C VAL A 76 16.09 -10.30 9.30
N PRO A 77 16.12 -10.74 10.57
CA PRO A 77 16.13 -12.15 10.88
C PRO A 77 14.88 -12.82 10.34
N ALA A 78 14.98 -14.10 9.96
CA ALA A 78 13.81 -14.88 9.61
C ALA A 78 12.82 -14.85 10.78
N MET A 79 11.67 -14.22 10.57
CA MET A 79 10.64 -14.16 11.59
C MET A 79 9.97 -15.52 11.68
N ASN A 80 10.29 -16.32 12.69
CA ASN A 80 9.56 -17.56 12.93
C ASN A 80 8.22 -17.23 13.58
N SER A 81 7.17 -17.89 13.11
CA SER A 81 5.81 -17.80 13.66
C SER A 81 5.04 -16.50 13.40
N VAL A 82 5.05 -16.05 12.15
CA VAL A 82 4.27 -14.90 11.70
C VAL A 82 3.08 -15.35 10.88
N ILE A 83 1.96 -14.66 11.06
CA ILE A 83 0.86 -14.62 10.12
C ILE A 83 0.63 -13.19 9.66
N SER A 84 0.44 -13.03 8.35
CA SER A 84 0.07 -11.75 7.73
C SER A 84 -1.25 -11.92 6.99
N MET A 85 -2.11 -10.93 7.14
CA MET A 85 -3.28 -10.79 6.28
C MET A 85 -2.86 -10.11 4.98
N GLU A 86 -3.26 -10.69 3.85
CA GLU A 86 -2.96 -10.16 2.50
C GLU A 86 -4.18 -9.49 1.87
N SER A 87 -5.39 -9.96 2.21
CA SER A 87 -6.66 -9.41 1.74
C SER A 87 -7.72 -9.58 2.83
N PRO A 88 -8.49 -8.53 3.18
CA PRO A 88 -8.44 -7.17 2.63
C PRO A 88 -7.13 -6.44 2.99
N LEU A 89 -6.85 -5.29 2.38
CA LEU A 89 -5.85 -4.34 2.86
C LEU A 89 -6.48 -3.38 3.88
N ASP A 90 -5.62 -2.69 4.65
CA ASP A 90 -6.12 -1.68 5.57
C ASP A 90 -6.81 -0.55 4.79
N ARG A 91 -8.06 -0.30 5.17
CA ARG A 91 -9.02 0.67 4.60
C ARG A 91 -9.53 0.33 3.20
N ASP A 92 -9.52 -0.94 2.82
CA ASP A 92 -10.19 -1.37 1.59
C ASP A 92 -11.70 -1.16 1.67
N PHE A 93 -12.31 -0.92 0.50
CA PHE A 93 -13.75 -0.90 0.30
C PHE A 93 -14.16 -2.17 -0.44
N ILE A 94 -15.08 -2.94 0.13
CA ILE A 94 -15.49 -4.24 -0.39
C ILE A 94 -17.01 -4.35 -0.47
N SER A 95 -17.49 -5.16 -1.40
CA SER A 95 -18.90 -5.49 -1.58
C SER A 95 -19.04 -6.83 -2.31
N GLY A 96 -20.19 -7.49 -2.16
CA GLY A 96 -20.44 -8.81 -2.72
C GLY A 96 -19.58 -9.91 -2.09
N ALA A 97 -19.28 -10.93 -2.90
CA ALA A 97 -18.36 -12.00 -2.55
C ALA A 97 -16.91 -11.49 -2.61
N PHE A 98 -16.23 -11.50 -1.48
CA PHE A 98 -14.87 -11.01 -1.33
C PHE A 98 -13.93 -12.10 -0.81
N SER A 99 -12.72 -12.18 -1.37
CA SER A 99 -11.73 -13.18 -0.96
C SER A 99 -10.83 -12.67 0.17
N LEU A 100 -10.92 -13.31 1.32
CA LEU A 100 -9.97 -13.18 2.42
C LEU A 100 -8.75 -14.05 2.12
N LYS A 101 -7.56 -13.51 2.35
CA LYS A 101 -6.30 -14.22 2.12
C LYS A 101 -5.30 -13.92 3.23
N SER A 102 -4.62 -14.96 3.68
CA SER A 102 -3.51 -14.82 4.63
C SER A 102 -2.41 -15.82 4.33
N THR A 103 -1.20 -15.44 4.73
CA THR A 103 -0.02 -16.28 4.65
C THR A 103 0.61 -16.37 6.02
N ASN A 104 0.99 -17.58 6.43
CA ASN A 104 1.77 -17.81 7.64
C ASN A 104 2.94 -18.75 7.37
N ASN A 105 3.95 -18.68 8.22
CA ASN A 105 5.14 -19.54 8.14
C ASN A 105 5.30 -20.47 9.34
N ILE A 106 4.19 -20.78 10.04
CA ILE A 106 4.20 -21.62 11.24
C ILE A 106 4.18 -23.08 10.82
N SER A 107 5.26 -23.80 11.09
CA SER A 107 5.38 -25.22 10.68
C SER A 107 4.35 -26.12 11.36
N SER A 108 3.97 -25.81 12.60
CA SER A 108 2.95 -26.48 13.41
C SER A 108 1.51 -25.99 13.21
N ALA A 109 1.28 -25.10 12.23
CA ALA A 109 -0.06 -24.64 11.88
C ALA A 109 -0.93 -25.83 11.48
N ALA A 110 -2.09 -25.95 12.12
CA ALA A 110 -3.11 -26.92 11.77
C ALA A 110 -4.35 -26.25 11.18
N LYS A 111 -4.70 -25.04 11.65
CA LYS A 111 -5.85 -24.29 11.18
C LYS A 111 -5.56 -22.80 11.12
N VAL A 112 -6.35 -22.07 10.35
CA VAL A 112 -6.37 -20.62 10.28
C VAL A 112 -7.79 -20.13 10.49
N ARG A 113 -7.99 -19.21 11.44
CA ARG A 113 -9.28 -18.61 11.75
C ARG A 113 -9.31 -17.15 11.36
N TYR A 114 -10.27 -16.78 10.53
CA TYR A 114 -10.63 -15.39 10.25
C TYR A 114 -11.77 -14.98 11.17
N THR A 115 -11.61 -13.87 11.87
CA THR A 115 -12.65 -13.28 12.71
C THR A 115 -12.92 -11.87 12.23
N VAL A 116 -14.14 -11.62 11.76
CA VAL A 116 -14.64 -10.31 11.33
C VAL A 116 -15.53 -9.75 12.43
N VAL A 117 -15.19 -8.57 12.92
CA VAL A 117 -15.95 -7.84 13.92
C VAL A 117 -16.40 -6.48 13.38
N ARG A 118 -17.56 -6.01 13.83
CA ARG A 118 -18.02 -4.64 13.57
C ARG A 118 -17.39 -3.68 14.58
N ALA A 119 -17.50 -2.38 14.33
CA ALA A 119 -17.06 -1.31 15.24
C ALA A 119 -17.58 -1.44 16.69
N ASP A 120 -18.74 -2.07 16.90
CA ASP A 120 -19.33 -2.36 18.23
C ASP A 120 -18.77 -3.62 18.91
N GLN A 121 -17.73 -4.24 18.33
CA GLN A 121 -17.11 -5.49 18.76
C GLN A 121 -17.98 -6.75 18.62
N SER A 122 -19.15 -6.65 17.98
CA SER A 122 -19.92 -7.85 17.62
C SER A 122 -19.20 -8.66 16.54
N VAL A 123 -19.11 -9.97 16.74
CA VAL A 123 -18.57 -10.91 15.74
C VAL A 123 -19.62 -11.11 14.66
N VAL A 124 -19.26 -10.80 13.42
CA VAL A 124 -20.17 -10.85 12.27
C VAL A 124 -19.93 -12.09 11.42
N ALA A 125 -18.68 -12.53 11.32
CA ALA A 125 -18.34 -13.77 10.64
C ALA A 125 -17.08 -14.41 11.24
N THR A 126 -17.07 -15.74 11.28
CA THR A 126 -15.90 -16.54 11.63
C THR A 126 -15.72 -17.64 10.60
N TYR A 127 -14.53 -17.73 10.02
CA TYR A 127 -14.16 -18.78 9.06
C TYR A 127 -12.97 -19.54 9.60
N VAL A 128 -12.97 -20.86 9.43
CA VAL A 128 -11.85 -21.72 9.82
C VAL A 128 -11.47 -22.57 8.61
N ASP A 129 -10.19 -22.51 8.25
CA ASP A 129 -9.56 -23.28 7.18
C ASP A 129 -8.51 -24.21 7.79
N ASP A 130 -8.42 -25.45 7.33
CA ASP A 130 -7.46 -26.47 7.81
C ASP A 130 -6.13 -26.44 7.03
N GLU A 131 -5.94 -25.47 6.12
CA GLU A 131 -4.74 -25.34 5.29
C GLU A 131 -3.70 -24.32 5.80
N LYS A 132 -2.43 -24.50 5.38
CA LYS A 132 -1.28 -23.66 5.77
C LYS A 132 -1.23 -22.30 5.08
N ALA A 133 -1.76 -22.19 3.87
CA ALA A 133 -2.01 -20.93 3.17
C ALA A 133 -3.51 -20.89 2.95
N SER A 134 -4.18 -19.94 3.59
CA SER A 134 -5.63 -20.05 3.76
C SER A 134 -6.34 -18.99 2.97
N SER A 135 -7.48 -19.36 2.40
CA SER A 135 -8.38 -18.42 1.76
C SER A 135 -9.80 -18.70 2.18
N ALA A 136 -10.56 -17.65 2.43
CA ALA A 136 -11.98 -17.76 2.77
C ALA A 136 -12.78 -16.78 1.93
N SER A 137 -14.02 -17.13 1.61
CA SER A 137 -14.95 -16.21 0.95
C SER A 137 -15.83 -15.54 1.99
N LEU A 138 -15.76 -14.22 2.06
CA LEU A 138 -16.67 -13.39 2.84
C LEU A 138 -17.78 -12.90 1.90
N ASP A 139 -19.03 -13.27 2.18
CA ASP A 139 -20.18 -12.67 1.50
C ASP A 139 -20.65 -11.46 2.29
N THR A 140 -20.43 -10.29 1.71
CA THR A 140 -20.76 -9.02 2.36
C THR A 140 -22.18 -8.57 2.10
N LEU A 141 -22.96 -9.19 1.22
CA LEU A 141 -24.31 -8.74 0.87
C LEU A 141 -25.30 -8.76 2.04
N SER A 142 -25.04 -9.63 3.03
CA SER A 142 -25.82 -9.71 4.28
C SER A 142 -25.32 -8.76 5.37
N MET A 143 -24.17 -8.12 5.15
CA MET A 143 -23.55 -7.20 6.09
C MET A 143 -24.10 -5.79 5.83
N THR A 144 -24.31 -5.04 6.92
CA THR A 144 -24.66 -3.63 6.78
C THR A 144 -23.46 -2.84 6.34
N ASP A 145 -23.70 -1.73 5.67
CA ASP A 145 -22.61 -0.85 5.30
C ASP A 145 -21.98 -0.23 6.54
N GLY A 146 -20.65 -0.15 6.55
CA GLY A 146 -19.97 0.06 7.82
C GLY A 146 -18.48 -0.15 7.76
N LYS A 147 -17.82 0.35 8.82
CA LYS A 147 -16.46 -0.03 9.15
C LYS A 147 -16.44 -1.37 9.88
N TYR A 148 -15.59 -2.26 9.39
CA TYR A 148 -15.32 -3.57 9.96
C TYR A 148 -13.85 -3.71 10.29
N GLN A 149 -13.56 -4.65 11.17
CA GLN A 149 -12.23 -5.03 11.58
C GLN A 149 -12.09 -6.53 11.40
N ILE A 150 -10.96 -6.95 10.84
CA ILE A 150 -10.62 -8.36 10.68
C ILE A 150 -9.30 -8.66 11.37
N ARG A 151 -9.24 -9.85 11.95
CA ARG A 151 -8.00 -10.48 12.44
C ARG A 151 -7.97 -11.91 11.94
N VAL A 152 -6.77 -12.40 11.65
CA VAL A 152 -6.53 -13.81 11.41
C VAL A 152 -5.65 -14.41 12.51
N GLU A 153 -6.00 -15.63 12.92
CA GLU A 153 -5.29 -16.42 13.93
C GLU A 153 -4.83 -17.75 13.34
N VAL A 154 -3.65 -18.21 13.72
CA VAL A 154 -3.19 -19.58 13.41
C VAL A 154 -3.37 -20.44 14.64
N LEU A 155 -3.90 -21.64 14.47
CA LEU A 155 -4.19 -22.58 15.55
C LEU A 155 -3.43 -23.90 15.38
N ASP A 156 -3.15 -24.54 16.51
CA ASP A 156 -2.70 -25.93 16.56
C ASP A 156 -3.87 -26.93 16.44
N ARG A 157 -3.56 -28.22 16.47
CA ARG A 157 -4.56 -29.30 16.39
C ARG A 157 -5.52 -29.35 17.58
N ASN A 158 -5.20 -28.66 18.67
CA ASN A 158 -6.02 -28.57 19.88
C ASN A 158 -6.73 -27.21 19.99
N ASP A 159 -6.85 -26.48 18.88
CA ASP A 159 -7.47 -25.15 18.79
C ASP A 159 -6.82 -24.08 19.69
N ARG A 160 -5.53 -24.21 19.99
CA ARG A 160 -4.75 -23.18 20.69
C ARG A 160 -4.17 -22.19 19.69
N THR A 161 -4.36 -20.90 19.94
CA THR A 161 -3.77 -19.84 19.12
C THR A 161 -2.24 -19.84 19.23
N LEU A 162 -1.57 -20.04 18.09
CA LEU A 162 -0.13 -20.01 17.94
C LEU A 162 0.39 -18.62 17.59
N ALA A 163 -0.35 -17.88 16.76
CA ALA A 163 -0.03 -16.50 16.37
C ALA A 163 -1.28 -15.76 15.91
N GLN A 164 -1.21 -14.44 15.87
CA GLN A 164 -2.28 -13.57 15.41
C GLN A 164 -1.71 -12.46 14.53
N SER A 165 -2.47 -12.07 13.50
CA SER A 165 -2.12 -10.92 12.67
C SER A 165 -2.38 -9.61 13.42
N THR A 166 -1.83 -8.52 12.89
CA THR A 166 -2.37 -7.19 13.16
C THR A 166 -3.83 -7.11 12.74
N HIS A 167 -4.57 -6.19 13.36
CA HIS A 167 -5.90 -5.84 12.89
C HIS A 167 -5.79 -5.08 11.57
N GLN A 168 -6.69 -5.40 10.65
CA GLN A 168 -6.96 -4.56 9.50
C GLN A 168 -8.39 -4.06 9.58
N TYR A 169 -8.59 -2.85 9.11
CA TYR A 169 -9.91 -2.27 8.98
C TYR A 169 -10.32 -2.27 7.52
N PHE A 170 -11.60 -2.50 7.23
CA PHE A 170 -12.15 -2.38 5.89
C PHE A 170 -13.57 -1.85 5.97
N TYR A 171 -14.11 -1.43 4.83
CA TYR A 171 -15.42 -0.83 4.71
C TYR A 171 -16.28 -1.69 3.81
N VAL A 172 -17.46 -2.08 4.29
CA VAL A 172 -18.47 -2.72 3.45
C VAL A 172 -19.36 -1.63 2.86
N VAL A 173 -19.54 -1.67 1.54
CA VAL A 173 -20.33 -0.70 0.77
C VAL A 173 -21.23 -1.43 -0.23
N ASN A 174 -22.39 -1.87 0.21
CA ASN A 174 -23.39 -2.57 -0.60
C ASN A 174 -24.46 -1.64 -1.16
N SER A 175 -24.77 -0.52 -0.49
CA SER A 175 -25.77 0.43 -0.98
C SER A 175 -25.22 1.27 -2.14
N GLU A 176 -26.10 1.61 -3.07
CA GLU A 176 -25.76 2.53 -4.16
C GLU A 176 -25.49 3.94 -3.63
N PRO A 177 -24.49 4.66 -4.19
CA PRO A 177 -24.23 6.03 -3.78
C PRO A 177 -25.38 6.96 -4.20
N GLU A 178 -25.93 7.70 -3.24
CA GLU A 178 -26.93 8.72 -3.53
C GLU A 178 -26.27 10.10 -3.71
N LEU A 179 -26.57 10.74 -4.84
CA LEU A 179 -26.20 12.13 -5.11
C LEU A 179 -27.47 12.99 -5.18
N ASN A 180 -27.62 13.89 -4.21
CA ASN A 180 -28.70 14.87 -4.21
C ASN A 180 -28.14 16.24 -4.60
N ILE A 181 -28.62 16.77 -5.74
CA ILE A 181 -28.28 18.11 -6.23
C ILE A 181 -29.50 19.01 -6.04
N ALA A 182 -29.34 20.06 -5.24
CA ALA A 182 -30.36 21.10 -5.07
C ALA A 182 -29.88 22.39 -5.76
N LEU A 183 -30.78 22.97 -6.55
CA LEU A 183 -30.60 24.27 -7.19
C LEU A 183 -31.55 25.26 -6.53
N ASN A 184 -31.01 26.17 -5.74
CA ASN A 184 -31.79 27.24 -5.14
C ASN A 184 -31.59 28.53 -5.93
N ILE A 185 -32.69 29.00 -6.51
CA ILE A 185 -32.73 30.24 -7.29
C ILE A 185 -33.50 31.27 -6.48
N ALA A 186 -32.78 32.14 -5.78
CA ALA A 186 -33.41 33.18 -4.97
C ALA A 186 -33.91 34.33 -5.86
N GLY A 187 -35.14 34.79 -5.64
CA GLY A 187 -35.67 36.02 -6.25
C GLY A 187 -36.18 35.91 -7.69
N ILE A 188 -36.42 34.70 -8.21
CA ILE A 188 -37.01 34.50 -9.54
C ILE A 188 -38.50 34.15 -9.44
N ASP A 189 -39.34 35.03 -9.99
CA ASP A 189 -40.75 34.80 -10.27
C ASP A 189 -40.86 34.19 -11.68
N SER A 190 -41.29 32.93 -11.77
CA SER A 190 -41.37 32.20 -13.05
C SER A 190 -42.39 32.77 -14.04
N ALA A 191 -43.22 33.73 -13.61
CA ALA A 191 -44.20 34.43 -14.44
C ALA A 191 -43.68 35.72 -15.09
N LYS A 192 -42.42 36.12 -14.87
CA LYS A 192 -41.83 37.38 -15.40
C LYS A 192 -40.55 37.13 -16.18
N GLU A 193 -40.30 37.99 -17.17
CA GLU A 193 -39.03 37.96 -17.91
C GLU A 193 -37.85 38.26 -16.98
N LEU A 194 -36.82 37.41 -17.08
CA LEU A 194 -35.60 37.52 -16.29
C LEU A 194 -34.77 38.71 -16.75
N SER A 195 -34.43 39.62 -15.83
CA SER A 195 -33.49 40.72 -16.10
C SER A 195 -32.54 40.93 -14.91
N GLY A 196 -31.28 41.26 -15.17
CA GLY A 196 -30.23 41.44 -14.15
C GLY A 196 -29.29 40.25 -13.95
N ARG A 197 -28.46 40.30 -12.91
CA ARG A 197 -27.50 39.23 -12.55
C ARG A 197 -28.23 38.14 -11.77
N ILE A 198 -28.18 36.91 -12.27
CA ILE A 198 -28.75 35.73 -11.61
C ILE A 198 -27.64 35.09 -10.75
N GLU A 199 -27.91 34.89 -9.47
CA GLU A 199 -27.05 34.14 -8.57
C GLU A 199 -27.66 32.78 -8.27
N LEU A 200 -26.85 31.74 -8.43
CA LEU A 200 -27.23 30.34 -8.31
C LEU A 200 -26.46 29.75 -7.15
N GLU A 201 -27.16 29.17 -6.18
CA GLU A 201 -26.55 28.33 -5.17
C GLU A 201 -26.77 26.86 -5.54
N VAL A 202 -25.68 26.17 -5.84
CA VAL A 202 -25.68 24.72 -6.12
C VAL A 202 -25.17 24.01 -4.89
N SER A 203 -26.02 23.18 -4.28
CA SER A 203 -25.63 22.31 -3.18
C SER A 203 -25.65 20.86 -3.65
N ALA A 204 -24.49 20.20 -3.59
CA ALA A 204 -24.37 18.76 -3.79
C ALA A 204 -24.11 18.09 -2.44
N LYS A 205 -25.01 17.18 -2.04
CA LYS A 205 -24.78 16.31 -0.89
C LYS A 205 -24.53 14.90 -1.39
N THR A 206 -23.36 14.38 -1.04
CA THR A 206 -23.01 12.97 -1.19
C THR A 206 -23.08 12.35 0.20
N SER A 207 -23.86 11.29 0.38
CA SER A 207 -23.62 10.38 1.50
C SER A 207 -22.68 9.30 0.99
N SER A 208 -21.43 9.29 1.47
CA SER A 208 -20.68 8.05 1.46
C SER A 208 -21.46 7.07 2.30
N VAL A 209 -21.57 5.85 1.81
CA VAL A 209 -22.10 4.77 2.60
C VAL A 209 -20.90 4.05 3.20
N PRO A 210 -20.72 4.07 4.53
CA PRO A 210 -20.53 5.21 5.43
C PRO A 210 -19.11 5.85 5.34
#